data_AF-A0A0S2W730-F1
#
_entry.id   AF-A0A0S2W730-F1
#
_cell.length_a   1.000
_cell.length_b   1.000
_cell.length_c   1.000
_cell.angle_alpha   90.00
_cell.angle_beta   90.00
_cell.angle_gamma   90.00
#
_symmetry.space_group_name_H-M   'P 1'
#
loop_
_entity.id
_entity.type
_entity.pdbx_description
1 polymer ?
#
loop_
_entity_poly.entity_id
_entity_poly.type
_entity_poly.pdbx_seq_one_letter_code
_entity_poly.pdbx_strand_id
1 'polypeptide(L)'
;MRERLYRLVNAIIRAYAEVKPMMGELGYSVTQQEQYNKMVNFYVALKATIGRSSGDFIDLKAYEPGMRYLIDNYIVAEDARIIGDFDDFTLLDFILAQREKMEGDGNKSKEQESTAEAIENNIRKKVVEKIVLNPKYYEKMSAVLEQLILERKQGVITYAQLLEKYIELARNVTKPEENENYPEKVRHSAAMRALYDNTGCDADLAEALHAAVIRSKMDRFRNDPVKERRIKRELLKILKSKDEVERVFKIIVEQEEY
;
A
#
# COMPACT_ATOMS: atom_id res chain seq x y z
N MET A 1 -15.95 7.00 -15.06
CA MET A 1 -15.75 6.08 -16.21
C MET A 1 -15.16 4.73 -15.77
N ARG A 2 -14.12 4.70 -14.91
CA ARG A 2 -13.51 3.47 -14.33
C ARG A 2 -14.46 2.62 -13.49
N GLU A 3 -15.21 3.22 -12.56
CA GLU A 3 -16.20 2.49 -11.74
C GLU A 3 -17.27 1.77 -12.58
N ARG A 4 -17.69 2.38 -13.69
CA ARG A 4 -18.65 1.77 -14.63
C ARG A 4 -18.05 0.54 -15.31
N LEU A 5 -16.78 0.60 -15.73
CA LEU A 5 -16.06 -0.55 -16.25
C LEU A 5 -16.00 -1.68 -15.21
N TYR A 6 -15.62 -1.38 -13.97
CA TYR A 6 -15.51 -2.39 -12.92
C TYR A 6 -16.83 -3.07 -12.61
N ARG A 7 -17.92 -2.30 -12.57
CA ARG A 7 -19.28 -2.83 -12.38
C ARG A 7 -19.70 -3.74 -13.53
N LEU A 8 -19.43 -3.36 -14.77
CA LEU A 8 -19.77 -4.15 -15.96
C LEU A 8 -18.94 -5.44 -16.03
N VAL A 9 -17.64 -5.37 -15.76
CA VAL A 9 -16.78 -6.56 -15.72
C VAL A 9 -17.22 -7.51 -14.62
N ASN A 10 -17.62 -7.02 -13.44
CA ASN A 10 -18.18 -7.86 -12.38
C ASN A 10 -19.49 -8.55 -12.80
N ALA A 11 -20.38 -7.82 -13.48
CA ALA A 11 -21.61 -8.40 -14.00
C ALA A 11 -21.33 -9.52 -15.02
N ILE A 12 -20.35 -9.31 -15.90
CA ILE A 12 -19.92 -10.32 -16.88
C ILE A 12 -19.31 -11.55 -16.19
N ILE A 13 -18.41 -11.37 -15.21
CA ILE A 13 -17.80 -12.49 -14.46
C ILE A 13 -18.89 -13.31 -13.77
N ARG A 14 -19.87 -12.66 -13.14
CA ARG A 14 -20.99 -13.34 -12.48
C ARG A 14 -21.84 -14.14 -13.46
N ALA A 15 -22.31 -13.50 -14.53
CA ALA A 15 -23.13 -14.16 -15.54
C ALA A 15 -22.37 -15.32 -16.21
N TYR A 16 -21.07 -15.16 -16.45
CA TYR A 16 -20.26 -16.21 -17.05
C TYR A 16 -20.01 -17.39 -16.09
N ALA A 17 -19.82 -17.13 -14.79
CA ALA A 17 -19.71 -18.17 -13.76
C ALA A 17 -20.95 -19.06 -13.69
N GLU A 18 -22.14 -18.45 -13.84
CA GLU A 18 -23.42 -19.16 -13.84
C GLU A 18 -23.63 -19.98 -15.12
N VAL A 19 -23.28 -19.42 -16.28
CA VAL A 19 -23.58 -20.04 -17.58
C VAL A 19 -22.52 -21.08 -17.99
N LYS A 20 -21.24 -20.88 -17.67
CA LYS A 20 -20.12 -21.73 -18.13
C LYS A 20 -20.33 -23.24 -17.89
N PRO A 21 -20.80 -23.70 -16.72
CA PRO A 21 -21.03 -25.13 -16.47
C PRO A 21 -22.11 -25.74 -17.37
N MET A 22 -23.07 -24.92 -17.85
CA MET A 22 -24.24 -25.37 -18.61
C MET A 22 -24.13 -25.06 -20.11
N MET A 23 -23.02 -24.47 -20.59
CA MET A 23 -22.90 -24.05 -22.00
C MET A 23 -23.04 -25.22 -22.98
N GLY A 24 -22.53 -26.40 -22.63
CA GLY A 24 -22.71 -27.60 -23.46
C GLY A 24 -24.17 -28.02 -23.57
N GLU A 25 -24.91 -27.97 -22.46
CA GLU A 25 -26.34 -28.32 -22.39
C GLU A 25 -27.22 -27.28 -23.11
N LEU A 26 -26.80 -26.02 -23.11
CA LEU A 26 -27.46 -24.91 -23.81
C LEU A 26 -27.16 -24.86 -25.33
N GLY A 27 -26.41 -25.83 -25.86
CA GLY A 27 -26.14 -25.96 -27.28
C GLY A 27 -25.01 -25.07 -27.82
N TYR A 28 -24.16 -24.50 -26.96
CA TYR A 28 -22.99 -23.75 -27.42
C TYR A 28 -21.91 -24.69 -27.96
N SER A 29 -21.39 -24.40 -29.16
CA SER A 29 -20.26 -25.14 -29.71
C SER A 29 -18.98 -24.94 -28.90
N VAL A 30 -18.05 -25.88 -28.98
CA VAL A 30 -16.72 -25.76 -28.35
C VAL A 30 -16.01 -24.47 -28.78
N THR A 31 -16.12 -24.09 -30.05
CA THR A 31 -15.59 -22.83 -30.59
C THR A 31 -16.22 -21.59 -29.95
N GLN A 32 -17.53 -21.58 -29.74
CA GLN A 32 -18.21 -20.46 -29.07
C GLN A 32 -17.82 -20.38 -27.60
N GLN A 33 -17.78 -21.51 -26.89
CA GLN A 33 -17.35 -21.57 -25.50
C GLN A 33 -15.95 -20.98 -25.33
N GLU A 34 -15.03 -21.30 -26.23
CA GLU A 34 -13.67 -20.79 -26.21
C GLU A 34 -13.59 -19.30 -26.56
N GLN A 35 -14.40 -18.82 -27.51
CA GLN A 35 -14.50 -17.40 -27.83
C GLN A 35 -14.96 -16.59 -26.61
N TYR A 36 -16.03 -17.02 -25.92
CA TYR A 36 -16.52 -16.35 -24.72
C TYR A 36 -15.49 -16.40 -23.59
N ASN A 37 -14.78 -17.52 -23.41
CA ASN A 37 -13.71 -17.64 -22.43
C ASN A 37 -12.60 -16.60 -22.68
N LYS A 38 -12.14 -16.46 -23.94
CA LYS A 38 -11.13 -15.46 -24.33
C LYS A 38 -11.62 -14.03 -24.08
N MET A 39 -12.87 -13.72 -24.40
CA MET A 39 -13.44 -12.38 -24.16
C MET A 39 -13.52 -12.04 -22.66
N VAL A 40 -14.02 -12.96 -21.84
CA VAL A 40 -14.11 -12.74 -20.39
C VAL A 40 -12.71 -12.55 -19.79
N ASN A 41 -11.74 -13.39 -20.20
CA ASN A 41 -10.36 -13.27 -19.75
C ASN A 41 -9.74 -11.91 -20.11
N PHE A 42 -9.96 -11.43 -21.34
CA PHE A 42 -9.48 -10.11 -21.77
C PHE A 42 -10.00 -8.99 -20.86
N TYR A 43 -11.30 -8.97 -20.56
CA TYR A 43 -11.88 -7.91 -19.73
C TYR A 43 -11.50 -8.01 -18.26
N VAL A 44 -11.32 -9.22 -17.75
CA VAL A 44 -10.77 -9.47 -16.40
C VAL A 44 -9.33 -8.95 -16.32
N ALA A 45 -8.49 -9.28 -17.30
CA ALA A 45 -7.10 -8.82 -17.38
C ALA A 45 -7.01 -7.30 -17.57
N LEU A 46 -7.91 -6.71 -18.37
CA LEU A 46 -8.00 -5.26 -18.56
C LEU A 46 -8.41 -4.56 -17.25
N LYS A 47 -9.43 -5.08 -16.56
CA LYS A 47 -9.84 -4.57 -15.24
C LYS A 47 -8.69 -4.64 -14.24
N ALA A 48 -7.98 -5.77 -14.19
CA ALA A 48 -6.83 -5.95 -13.30
C ALA A 48 -5.70 -4.98 -13.66
N THR A 49 -5.40 -4.80 -14.95
CA THR A 49 -4.38 -3.86 -15.43
C THR A 49 -4.73 -2.42 -15.10
N ILE A 50 -6.00 -2.04 -15.28
CA ILE A 50 -6.47 -0.69 -14.92
C ILE A 50 -6.45 -0.51 -13.41
N GLY A 51 -6.92 -1.49 -12.62
CA GLY A 51 -6.86 -1.44 -11.16
C GLY A 51 -5.43 -1.31 -10.64
N ARG A 52 -4.49 -2.04 -11.25
CA ARG A 52 -3.04 -1.92 -10.99
C ARG A 52 -2.52 -0.52 -11.32
N SER A 53 -2.87 0.04 -12.49
CA SER A 53 -2.39 1.36 -12.89
C SER A 53 -3.05 2.52 -12.14
N SER A 54 -4.24 2.32 -11.58
CA SER A 54 -4.98 3.34 -10.86
C SER A 54 -4.89 3.25 -9.33
N GLY A 55 -4.29 2.19 -8.78
CA GLY A 55 -4.26 1.94 -7.33
C GLY A 55 -5.62 1.57 -6.74
N ASP A 56 -6.58 1.18 -7.58
CA ASP A 56 -7.89 0.72 -7.16
C ASP A 56 -7.76 -0.76 -6.74
N PHE A 57 -7.71 -1.01 -5.42
CA PHE A 57 -7.65 -2.37 -4.87
C PHE A 57 -8.85 -3.20 -5.37
N ILE A 58 -8.57 -4.30 -6.05
CA ILE A 58 -9.59 -5.30 -6.39
C ILE A 58 -9.61 -6.30 -5.23
N ASP A 59 -10.55 -6.12 -4.30
CA ASP A 59 -10.75 -7.11 -3.23
C ASP A 59 -11.36 -8.40 -3.80
N LEU A 60 -10.50 -9.38 -4.10
CA LEU A 60 -10.89 -10.70 -4.59
C LEU A 60 -11.66 -11.52 -3.53
N LYS A 61 -11.56 -11.16 -2.24
CA LYS A 61 -12.29 -11.83 -1.15
C LYS A 61 -13.76 -11.44 -1.09
N ALA A 62 -14.15 -10.34 -1.72
CA ALA A 62 -15.56 -9.92 -1.83
C ALA A 62 -16.35 -10.65 -2.95
N TYR A 63 -15.70 -11.52 -3.73
CA TYR A 63 -16.35 -12.28 -4.81
C TYR A 63 -16.93 -13.60 -4.31
N GLU A 64 -18.10 -13.95 -4.83
CA GLU A 64 -18.75 -15.27 -4.71
C GLU A 64 -17.80 -16.41 -5.12
N PRO A 65 -17.88 -17.61 -4.48
CA PRO A 65 -16.94 -18.71 -4.71
C PRO A 65 -16.74 -19.11 -6.19
N GLY A 66 -17.82 -19.14 -6.99
CA GLY A 66 -17.75 -19.48 -8.41
C GLY A 66 -17.02 -18.43 -9.26
N MET A 67 -17.14 -17.15 -8.89
CA MET A 67 -16.38 -16.07 -9.55
C MET A 67 -14.90 -16.11 -9.16
N ARG A 68 -14.61 -16.42 -7.88
CA ARG A 68 -13.24 -16.57 -7.39
C ARG A 68 -12.52 -17.72 -8.09
N TYR A 69 -13.18 -18.86 -8.25
CA TYR A 69 -12.64 -20.01 -9.01
C TYR A 69 -12.31 -19.65 -10.47
N LEU A 70 -13.13 -18.84 -11.15
CA LEU A 70 -12.84 -18.38 -12.51
C LEU A 70 -11.64 -17.43 -12.57
N ILE A 71 -11.48 -16.56 -11.58
CA ILE A 71 -10.35 -15.64 -11.47
C ILE A 71 -9.07 -16.44 -11.18
N ASP A 72 -9.10 -17.34 -10.19
CA ASP A 72 -7.93 -18.10 -9.75
C ASP A 72 -7.40 -19.06 -10.84
N ASN A 73 -8.28 -19.71 -11.60
CA ASN A 73 -7.83 -20.68 -12.64
C ASN A 73 -7.38 -20.05 -13.96
N TYR A 74 -7.74 -18.79 -14.22
CA TYR A 74 -7.51 -18.18 -15.54
C TYR A 74 -6.72 -16.87 -15.49
N ILE A 75 -6.43 -16.34 -14.29
CA ILE A 75 -5.49 -15.23 -14.07
C ILE A 75 -4.11 -15.76 -13.62
N VAL A 76 -4.03 -16.96 -13.03
CA VAL A 76 -2.81 -17.52 -12.41
C VAL A 76 -2.07 -18.50 -13.33
N ALA A 77 -2.14 -18.32 -14.65
CA ALA A 77 -1.36 -19.16 -15.58
C ALA A 77 0.07 -18.64 -15.85
N GLU A 78 0.41 -17.41 -15.41
CA GLU A 78 1.78 -16.92 -15.44
C GLU A 78 2.12 -16.28 -14.08
N ASP A 79 2.89 -17.03 -13.29
CA ASP A 79 3.62 -16.65 -12.07
C ASP A 79 2.83 -16.28 -10.81
N ALA A 80 2.33 -17.31 -10.13
CA ALA A 80 1.99 -17.26 -8.71
C ALA A 80 3.23 -16.95 -7.85
N ARG A 81 3.37 -15.69 -7.41
CA ARG A 81 4.17 -15.33 -6.22
C ARG A 81 3.26 -14.78 -5.13
N ILE A 82 3.66 -15.09 -3.90
CA ILE A 82 2.93 -14.95 -2.63
C ILE A 82 2.34 -13.53 -2.46
N ILE A 83 1.06 -13.46 -2.11
CA ILE A 83 0.19 -12.26 -2.05
C ILE A 83 0.45 -11.40 -0.77
N GLY A 84 1.64 -11.48 -0.19
CA GLY A 84 2.00 -10.74 1.04
C GLY A 84 2.71 -9.40 0.79
N ASP A 85 3.46 -9.30 -0.31
CA ASP A 85 4.41 -8.19 -0.57
C ASP A 85 4.10 -7.42 -1.88
N PHE A 86 2.96 -7.69 -2.53
CA PHE A 86 2.67 -7.14 -3.86
C PHE A 86 2.30 -5.64 -3.85
N ASP A 87 1.92 -5.08 -2.71
CA ASP A 87 1.64 -3.63 -2.60
C ASP A 87 2.90 -2.79 -2.76
N ASP A 88 4.04 -3.29 -2.29
CA ASP A 88 5.27 -2.50 -2.19
C ASP A 88 6.10 -2.54 -3.46
N PHE A 89 6.09 -3.68 -4.16
CA PHE A 89 6.75 -3.84 -5.47
C PHE A 89 5.93 -3.15 -6.57
N THR A 90 4.59 -3.19 -6.56
CA THR A 90 3.78 -2.67 -7.69
C THR A 90 3.90 -1.17 -7.93
N LEU A 91 3.98 -0.34 -6.87
CA LEU A 91 4.22 1.11 -7.05
C LEU A 91 5.63 1.36 -7.58
N LEU A 92 6.63 0.67 -7.05
CA LEU A 92 8.01 0.81 -7.47
C LEU A 92 8.21 0.33 -8.91
N ASP A 93 7.68 -0.85 -9.24
CA ASP A 93 7.65 -1.47 -10.56
C ASP A 93 6.94 -0.58 -11.58
N PHE A 94 5.82 0.05 -11.18
CA PHE A 94 5.12 0.99 -12.03
C PHE A 94 6.02 2.18 -12.37
N ILE A 95 6.69 2.77 -11.38
CA ILE A 95 7.59 3.92 -11.63
C ILE A 95 8.81 3.50 -12.44
N LEU A 96 9.39 2.32 -12.17
CA LEU A 96 10.51 1.76 -12.92
C LEU A 96 10.14 1.47 -14.39
N ALA A 97 8.98 0.88 -14.65
CA ALA A 97 8.49 0.65 -16.00
C ALA A 97 8.28 1.97 -16.78
N GLN A 98 7.92 3.06 -16.09
CA GLN A 98 7.80 4.37 -16.73
C GLN A 98 9.17 4.99 -17.03
N ARG A 99 10.16 4.76 -16.16
CA ARG A 99 11.56 5.14 -16.41
C ARG A 99 12.08 4.47 -17.69
N GLU A 100 11.90 3.14 -17.82
CA GLU A 100 12.36 2.38 -18.98
C GLU A 100 11.68 2.82 -20.29
N LYS A 101 10.37 3.13 -20.25
CA LYS A 101 9.63 3.64 -21.42
C LYS A 101 10.15 4.98 -21.93
N MET A 102 10.71 5.82 -21.06
CA MET A 102 11.27 7.11 -21.46
C MET A 102 12.63 7.02 -22.13
N GLU A 103 13.41 5.97 -21.84
CA GLU A 103 14.70 5.75 -22.51
C GLU A 103 14.49 5.33 -23.97
N GLY A 104 13.28 4.91 -24.36
CA GLY A 104 12.94 4.40 -25.69
C GLY A 104 12.14 5.33 -26.62
N ASP A 105 11.41 6.34 -26.14
CA ASP A 105 10.53 7.14 -27.01
C ASP A 105 10.46 8.63 -26.68
N GLY A 106 10.52 9.45 -27.74
CA GLY A 106 10.58 10.90 -27.67
C GLY A 106 9.23 11.53 -27.36
N ASN A 107 9.11 12.11 -26.16
CA ASN A 107 8.29 13.28 -25.83
C ASN A 107 6.76 13.16 -26.03
N LYS A 108 6.05 12.84 -24.94
CA LYS A 108 4.59 13.09 -24.78
C LYS A 108 4.31 13.73 -23.43
N SER A 109 4.50 15.04 -23.33
CA SER A 109 4.32 15.82 -22.08
C SER A 109 3.00 15.58 -21.35
N LYS A 110 1.90 15.40 -22.09
CA LYS A 110 0.57 15.14 -21.51
C LYS A 110 0.44 13.74 -20.88
N GLU A 111 1.14 12.75 -21.43
CA GLU A 111 1.19 11.38 -20.89
C GLU A 111 2.08 11.31 -19.65
N GLN A 112 3.18 12.06 -19.65
CA GLN A 112 4.06 12.26 -18.50
C GLN A 112 3.33 12.90 -17.32
N GLU A 113 2.54 13.94 -17.57
CA GLU A 113 1.75 14.63 -16.55
C GLU A 113 0.68 13.70 -15.93
N SER A 114 -0.10 13.01 -16.76
CA SER A 114 -1.10 12.04 -16.27
C SER A 114 -0.45 10.89 -15.48
N THR A 115 0.75 10.48 -15.86
CA THR A 115 1.50 9.42 -15.17
C THR A 115 2.02 9.91 -13.82
N ALA A 116 2.58 11.12 -13.76
CA ALA A 116 3.07 11.70 -12.52
C ALA A 116 1.93 11.88 -11.50
N GLU A 117 0.77 12.37 -11.93
CA GLU A 117 -0.41 12.50 -11.07
C GLU A 117 -0.89 11.13 -10.53
N ALA A 118 -0.81 10.07 -11.35
CA ALA A 118 -1.12 8.73 -10.89
C ALA A 118 -0.14 8.25 -9.81
N ILE A 119 1.17 8.49 -9.99
CA ILE A 119 2.21 8.16 -8.99
C ILE A 119 1.95 8.93 -7.69
N GLU A 120 1.75 10.25 -7.79
CA GLU A 120 1.48 11.14 -6.65
C GLU A 120 0.27 10.67 -5.84
N ASN A 121 -0.82 10.30 -6.50
CA ASN A 121 -2.03 9.81 -5.85
C ASN A 121 -1.81 8.48 -5.12
N ASN A 122 -1.04 7.56 -5.71
CA ASN A 122 -0.70 6.29 -5.07
C ASN A 122 0.16 6.50 -3.82
N ILE A 123 1.22 7.33 -3.92
CA ILE A 123 2.06 7.67 -2.76
C ILE A 123 1.20 8.31 -1.67
N ARG A 124 0.37 9.30 -2.01
CA ARG A 124 -0.52 9.98 -1.05
C ARG A 124 -1.43 8.98 -0.32
N LYS A 125 -2.05 8.06 -1.05
CA LYS A 125 -2.92 7.03 -0.48
C LYS A 125 -2.16 6.16 0.53
N LYS A 126 -0.94 5.70 0.17
CA LYS A 126 -0.12 4.87 1.06
C LYS A 126 0.37 5.63 2.30
N VAL A 127 0.72 6.91 2.15
CA VAL A 127 1.07 7.79 3.27
C VAL A 127 -0.11 7.93 4.24
N VAL A 128 -1.32 8.17 3.74
CA VAL A 128 -2.54 8.29 4.57
C VAL A 128 -2.86 6.99 5.29
N GLU A 129 -2.72 5.85 4.62
CA GLU A 129 -2.93 4.52 5.23
C GLU A 129 -1.98 4.28 6.41
N LYS A 130 -0.69 4.61 6.25
CA LYS A 130 0.33 4.34 7.27
C LYS A 130 0.49 5.44 8.32
N ILE A 131 -0.19 6.59 8.18
CA ILE A 131 -0.01 7.74 9.09
C ILE A 131 -0.34 7.39 10.55
N VAL A 132 -1.31 6.50 10.78
CA VAL A 132 -1.69 6.06 12.13
C VAL A 132 -0.59 5.28 12.83
N LEU A 133 0.25 4.56 12.06
CA LEU A 133 1.36 3.76 12.57
C LEU A 133 2.53 4.63 13.02
N ASN A 134 2.84 5.69 12.27
CA ASN A 134 3.92 6.61 12.61
C ASN A 134 3.61 8.04 12.12
N PRO A 135 2.84 8.82 12.89
CA PRO A 135 2.34 10.11 12.44
C PRO A 135 3.46 11.08 12.00
N LYS A 136 4.51 11.21 12.81
CA LYS A 136 5.62 12.13 12.52
C LYS A 136 6.42 11.75 11.28
N TYR A 137 6.64 10.47 11.01
CA TYR A 137 7.35 10.05 9.82
C TYR A 137 6.54 10.28 8.55
N TYR A 138 5.28 9.86 8.53
CA TYR A 138 4.43 10.01 7.35
C TYR A 138 3.97 11.45 7.11
N GLU A 139 3.93 12.30 8.14
CA GLU A 139 3.82 13.76 7.99
C GLU A 139 5.00 14.33 7.20
N LYS A 140 6.24 13.90 7.49
CA LYS A 140 7.42 14.30 6.70
C LYS A 140 7.33 13.80 5.25
N MET A 141 6.94 12.55 5.03
CA MET A 141 6.79 12.00 3.68
C MET A 141 5.72 12.73 2.87
N SER A 142 4.61 13.11 3.52
CA SER A 142 3.57 13.95 2.91
C SER A 142 4.12 15.31 2.48
N ALA A 143 4.91 15.97 3.33
CA ALA A 143 5.53 17.25 3.00
C ALA A 143 6.52 17.13 1.83
N VAL A 144 7.30 16.04 1.77
CA VAL A 144 8.19 15.76 0.63
C VAL A 144 7.36 15.57 -0.64
N LEU A 145 6.27 14.81 -0.60
CA LEU A 145 5.39 14.62 -1.76
C LEU A 145 4.84 15.95 -2.29
N GLU A 146 4.31 16.81 -1.40
CA GLU A 146 3.75 18.10 -1.79
C GLU A 146 4.81 19.04 -2.40
N GLN A 147 6.06 18.97 -1.90
CA GLN A 147 7.18 19.69 -2.50
C GLN A 147 7.49 19.17 -3.92
N LEU A 148 7.48 17.86 -4.15
CA LEU A 148 7.69 17.29 -5.49
C LEU A 148 6.58 17.67 -6.47
N ILE A 149 5.33 17.71 -6.01
CA ILE A 149 4.18 18.17 -6.80
C ILE A 149 4.37 19.63 -7.22
N LEU A 150 4.85 20.47 -6.30
CA LEU A 150 5.14 21.88 -6.59
C LEU A 150 6.28 22.02 -7.61
N GLU A 151 7.39 21.30 -7.40
CA GLU A 151 8.55 21.30 -8.31
C GLU A 151 8.15 20.85 -9.72
N ARG A 152 7.30 19.83 -9.84
CA ARG A 152 6.72 19.38 -11.12
C ARG A 152 5.89 20.48 -11.78
N LYS A 153 4.94 21.08 -11.05
CA LYS A 153 4.04 22.13 -11.58
C LYS A 153 4.80 23.37 -12.04
N GLN A 154 5.91 23.69 -11.36
CA GLN A 154 6.78 24.80 -11.72
C GLN A 154 7.78 24.44 -12.82
N GLY A 155 7.92 23.16 -13.17
CA GLY A 155 8.84 22.67 -14.20
C GLY A 155 10.32 22.86 -13.84
N VAL A 156 10.65 22.92 -12.54
CA VAL A 156 12.01 23.25 -12.05
C VAL A 156 12.96 22.05 -12.10
N ILE A 157 12.42 20.84 -12.24
CA ILE A 157 13.17 19.59 -12.35
C ILE A 157 12.78 18.84 -13.61
N THR A 158 13.75 18.13 -14.19
CA THR A 158 13.47 17.26 -15.34
C THR A 158 12.59 16.09 -14.91
N TYR A 159 11.82 15.55 -15.85
CA TYR A 159 10.96 14.41 -15.55
C TYR A 159 11.75 13.15 -15.12
N ALA A 160 12.95 12.94 -15.67
CA ALA A 160 13.83 11.86 -15.23
C ALA A 160 14.24 12.00 -13.76
N GLN A 161 14.64 13.21 -13.34
CA GLN A 161 14.93 13.50 -11.93
C GLN A 161 13.69 13.37 -11.05
N LEU A 162 12.52 13.77 -11.55
CA LEU A 162 11.25 13.61 -10.84
C LEU A 162 10.94 12.14 -10.56
N LEU A 163 11.12 11.26 -11.55
CA LEU A 163 10.93 9.82 -11.37
C LEU A 163 11.89 9.24 -10.33
N GLU A 164 13.15 9.64 -10.33
CA GLU A 164 14.12 9.19 -9.32
C GLU A 164 13.70 9.61 -7.90
N LYS A 165 13.25 10.87 -7.73
CA LYS A 165 12.72 11.33 -6.45
C LYS A 165 11.43 10.59 -6.04
N TYR A 166 10.57 10.22 -6.99
CA TYR A 166 9.40 9.38 -6.71
C TYR A 166 9.76 7.96 -6.32
N ILE A 167 10.78 7.35 -6.93
CA ILE A 167 11.30 6.03 -6.55
C ILE A 167 11.80 6.07 -5.11
N GLU A 168 12.61 7.07 -4.77
CA GLU A 168 13.14 7.24 -3.41
C GLU A 168 12.02 7.44 -2.38
N LEU A 169 11.07 8.33 -2.67
CA LEU A 169 9.93 8.58 -1.79
C LEU A 169 9.06 7.32 -1.63
N ALA A 170 8.77 6.61 -2.72
CA ALA A 170 8.01 5.37 -2.69
C ALA A 170 8.71 4.34 -1.79
N ARG A 171 10.03 4.14 -1.93
CA ARG A 171 10.81 3.25 -1.06
C ARG A 171 10.73 3.67 0.41
N ASN A 172 10.87 4.96 0.71
CA ASN A 172 10.81 5.46 2.07
C ASN A 172 9.41 5.30 2.72
N VAL A 173 8.34 5.32 1.92
CA VAL A 173 6.96 5.10 2.38
C VAL A 173 6.63 3.60 2.53
N THR A 174 7.15 2.76 1.63
CA THR A 174 6.88 1.32 1.65
C THR A 174 7.76 0.61 2.68
N LYS A 175 9.07 0.87 2.64
CA LYS A 175 10.11 0.17 3.40
C LYS A 175 10.95 1.11 4.26
N PRO A 176 10.37 1.72 5.31
CA PRO A 176 11.12 2.61 6.21
C PRO A 176 12.28 1.92 6.93
N GLU A 177 12.29 0.59 7.04
CA GLU A 177 13.39 -0.21 7.59
C GLU A 177 14.65 -0.24 6.70
N GLU A 178 14.53 0.07 5.41
CA GLU A 178 15.68 0.20 4.50
C GLU A 178 16.29 1.61 4.57
N ASN A 179 15.66 2.56 5.27
CA ASN A 179 16.12 3.93 5.35
C ASN A 179 17.35 4.06 6.28
N GLU A 180 18.50 4.34 5.68
CA GLU A 180 19.78 4.44 6.37
C GLU A 180 19.88 5.61 7.36
N ASN A 181 18.97 6.59 7.27
CA ASN A 181 18.94 7.72 8.20
C ASN A 181 18.51 7.30 9.62
N TYR A 182 17.89 6.12 9.79
CA TYR A 182 17.62 5.61 11.13
C TYR A 182 18.89 5.02 11.76
N PRO A 183 19.11 5.28 13.07
CA PRO A 183 20.10 4.56 13.85
C PRO A 183 19.85 3.04 13.78
N GLU A 184 20.91 2.26 13.68
CA GLU A 184 20.84 0.79 13.54
C GLU A 184 19.96 0.13 14.62
N LYS A 185 20.07 0.60 15.87
CA LYS A 185 19.27 0.13 17.02
C LYS A 185 17.75 0.30 16.84
N VAL A 186 17.32 1.29 16.06
CA VAL A 186 15.91 1.65 15.85
C VAL A 186 15.40 1.09 14.53
N ARG A 187 16.28 1.04 13.52
CA ARG A 187 15.96 0.80 12.12
C ARG A 187 15.13 -0.47 11.89
N HIS A 188 15.36 -1.54 12.63
CA HIS A 188 14.76 -2.86 12.34
C HIS A 188 13.40 -3.11 13.01
N SER A 189 12.98 -2.32 14.01
CA SER A 189 11.67 -2.47 14.66
C SER A 189 10.72 -1.34 14.26
N ALA A 190 9.52 -1.70 13.77
CA ALA A 190 8.51 -0.72 13.39
C ALA A 190 8.06 0.11 14.59
N ALA A 191 7.88 -0.55 15.74
CA ALA A 191 7.50 0.12 16.97
C ALA A 191 8.59 1.07 17.48
N MET A 192 9.87 0.67 17.36
CA MET A 192 11.01 1.53 17.70
C MET A 192 11.10 2.75 16.79
N ARG A 193 10.96 2.59 15.46
CA ARG A 193 10.92 3.72 14.51
C ARG A 193 9.81 4.70 14.90
N ALA A 194 8.60 4.18 15.16
CA ALA A 194 7.46 5.00 15.55
C ALA A 194 7.71 5.76 16.86
N LEU A 195 8.29 5.13 17.88
CA LEU A 195 8.65 5.82 19.11
C LEU A 195 9.70 6.90 18.85
N TYR A 196 10.80 6.56 18.18
CA TYR A 196 11.89 7.48 17.85
C TYR A 196 11.42 8.76 17.14
N ASP A 197 10.64 8.64 16.06
CA ASP A 197 10.16 9.80 15.31
C ASP A 197 9.22 10.69 16.13
N ASN A 198 8.44 10.07 17.02
CA ASN A 198 7.42 10.77 17.79
C ASN A 198 7.91 11.27 19.15
N THR A 199 9.13 10.93 19.57
CA THR A 199 9.74 11.39 20.84
C THR A 199 11.02 12.19 20.64
N GLY A 200 11.13 12.90 19.52
CA GLY A 200 12.21 13.86 19.30
C GLY A 200 13.48 13.27 18.69
N CYS A 201 13.41 12.09 18.07
CA CYS A 201 14.55 11.42 17.45
C CYS A 201 15.67 11.06 18.45
N ASP A 202 15.29 10.71 19.68
CA ASP A 202 16.18 10.21 20.72
C ASP A 202 16.11 8.67 20.77
N ALA A 203 17.19 8.02 20.36
CA ALA A 203 17.27 6.56 20.29
C ALA A 203 17.25 5.89 21.66
N ASP A 204 17.89 6.49 22.66
CA ASP A 204 17.95 5.92 24.01
C ASP A 204 16.59 6.06 24.70
N LEU A 205 15.88 7.17 24.47
CA LEU A 205 14.50 7.35 24.92
C LEU A 205 13.56 6.35 24.26
N ALA A 206 13.64 6.16 22.94
CA ALA A 206 12.83 5.20 22.22
C ALA A 206 13.04 3.76 22.73
N GLU A 207 14.30 3.37 22.96
CA GLU A 207 14.66 2.07 23.52
C GLU A 207 14.09 1.88 24.94
N ALA A 208 14.20 2.91 25.79
CA ALA A 208 13.64 2.87 27.15
C ALA A 208 12.11 2.69 27.13
N LEU A 209 11.42 3.40 26.24
CA LEU A 209 9.96 3.31 26.08
C LEU A 209 9.54 1.94 25.55
N HIS A 210 10.20 1.45 24.49
CA HIS A 210 9.95 0.13 23.93
C HIS A 210 10.12 -0.96 24.99
N ALA A 211 11.23 -0.94 25.73
CA ALA A 211 11.48 -1.91 26.78
C ALA A 211 10.49 -1.80 27.96
N ALA A 212 9.97 -0.60 28.25
CA ALA A 212 8.90 -0.41 29.23
C ALA A 212 7.57 -1.04 28.76
N VAL A 213 7.22 -0.90 27.47
CA VAL A 213 6.04 -1.53 26.87
C VAL A 213 6.17 -3.04 26.92
N ILE A 214 7.28 -3.61 26.42
CA ILE A 214 7.51 -5.06 26.39
C ILE A 214 7.41 -5.68 27.80
N ARG A 215 7.98 -5.03 28.82
CA ARG A 215 7.95 -5.54 30.21
C ARG A 215 6.57 -5.42 30.88
N SER A 216 5.74 -4.48 30.45
CA SER A 216 4.47 -4.19 31.11
C SER A 216 3.25 -4.71 30.35
N LYS A 217 3.39 -5.01 29.05
CA LYS A 217 2.31 -5.52 28.21
C LYS A 217 1.83 -6.87 28.73
N MET A 218 0.52 -7.07 28.66
CA MET A 218 -0.13 -8.34 28.88
C MET A 218 -0.85 -8.74 27.60
N ASP A 219 -1.12 -10.04 27.43
CA ASP A 219 -1.88 -10.51 26.27
C ASP A 219 -3.21 -9.76 26.13
N ARG A 220 -3.52 -9.37 24.89
CA ARG A 220 -4.74 -8.63 24.54
C ARG A 220 -4.93 -7.39 25.42
N PHE A 221 -3.90 -6.55 25.54
CA PHE A 221 -3.98 -5.30 26.31
C PHE A 221 -4.80 -4.21 25.61
N ARG A 222 -4.89 -4.26 24.28
CA ARG A 222 -5.65 -3.30 23.48
C ARG A 222 -7.13 -3.34 23.87
N ASN A 223 -7.72 -2.17 24.12
CA ASN A 223 -9.11 -1.99 24.56
C ASN A 223 -9.41 -2.55 25.97
N ASP A 224 -8.39 -2.85 26.77
CA ASP A 224 -8.54 -3.24 28.18
C ASP A 224 -8.01 -2.12 29.09
N PRO A 225 -8.89 -1.28 29.67
CA PRO A 225 -8.47 -0.12 30.45
C PRO A 225 -7.54 -0.43 31.62
N VAL A 226 -7.60 -1.64 32.19
CA VAL A 226 -6.74 -2.03 33.32
C VAL A 226 -5.33 -2.31 32.82
N LYS A 227 -5.21 -3.08 31.73
CA LYS A 227 -3.92 -3.42 31.12
C LYS A 227 -3.26 -2.19 30.47
N GLU A 228 -4.03 -1.34 29.79
CA GLU A 228 -3.53 -0.09 29.23
C GLU A 228 -2.97 0.83 30.32
N ARG A 229 -3.67 0.98 31.46
CA ARG A 229 -3.19 1.78 32.60
C ARG A 229 -1.86 1.26 33.15
N ARG A 230 -1.64 -0.05 33.13
CA ARG A 230 -0.36 -0.65 33.56
C ARG A 230 0.80 -0.18 32.69
N ILE A 231 0.63 -0.23 31.37
CA ILE A 231 1.63 0.26 30.41
C ILE A 231 1.84 1.77 30.60
N LYS A 232 0.75 2.56 30.63
CA LYS A 232 0.80 4.02 30.83
C LYS A 232 1.54 4.43 32.11
N ARG A 233 1.42 3.66 33.20
CA ARG A 233 2.17 3.92 34.44
C ARG A 233 3.68 3.76 34.26
N GLU A 234 4.12 2.76 33.50
CA GLU A 234 5.55 2.60 33.20
C GLU A 234 6.05 3.71 32.28
N LEU A 235 5.28 4.08 31.25
CA LEU A 235 5.60 5.21 30.37
C LEU A 235 5.70 6.53 31.15
N LEU A 236 4.83 6.75 32.14
CA LEU A 236 4.82 7.98 32.95
C LEU A 236 6.11 8.16 33.76
N LYS A 237 6.75 7.07 34.20
CA LYS A 237 8.04 7.15 34.92
C LYS A 237 9.15 7.73 34.04
N ILE A 238 9.07 7.49 32.73
CA ILE A 238 10.05 7.92 31.74
C ILE A 238 9.70 9.31 31.21
N LEU A 239 8.49 9.49 30.69
CA LEU A 239 8.06 10.72 30.03
C LEU A 239 7.75 11.86 31.00
N LYS A 240 7.43 11.54 32.27
CA LYS A 240 7.09 12.51 33.34
C LYS A 240 5.95 13.47 33.03
N SER A 241 5.22 13.26 31.93
CA SER A 241 4.07 14.06 31.48
C SER A 241 2.92 13.14 31.11
N LYS A 242 1.74 13.39 31.69
CA LYS A 242 0.54 12.58 31.40
C LYS A 242 0.06 12.76 29.96
N ASP A 243 0.16 13.98 29.43
CA ASP A 243 -0.28 14.29 28.08
C ASP A 243 0.59 13.58 27.04
N GLU A 244 1.91 13.57 27.27
CA GLU A 244 2.86 12.83 26.43
C GLU A 244 2.65 11.32 26.51
N VAL A 245 2.33 10.79 27.68
CA VAL A 245 1.97 9.37 27.83
C VAL A 245 0.75 9.02 27.00
N GLU A 246 -0.32 9.81 27.04
CA GLU A 246 -1.52 9.55 26.24
C GLU A 246 -1.24 9.64 24.74
N ARG A 247 -0.42 10.61 24.31
CA ARG A 247 -0.01 10.77 22.91
C ARG A 247 0.81 9.58 22.42
N VAL A 248 1.86 9.19 23.15
CA VAL A 248 2.74 8.07 22.80
C VAL A 248 2.01 6.74 22.90
N PHE A 249 1.11 6.58 23.88
CA PHE A 249 0.33 5.35 24.03
C PHE A 249 -0.58 5.08 22.84
N LYS A 250 -1.19 6.11 22.23
CA LYS A 250 -1.97 5.93 20.99
C LYS A 250 -1.14 5.31 19.87
N ILE A 251 0.12 5.71 19.73
CA ILE A 251 1.03 5.16 18.72
C ILE A 251 1.38 3.71 19.05
N ILE A 252 1.62 3.40 20.33
CA ILE A 252 1.93 2.04 20.82
C ILE A 252 0.80 1.05 20.49
N VAL A 253 -0.46 1.46 20.65
CA VAL A 253 -1.62 0.59 20.39
C VAL A 253 -1.68 0.14 18.93
N GLU A 254 -1.26 1.00 18.00
CA GLU A 254 -1.29 0.71 16.55
C GLU A 254 -0.11 -0.17 16.08
N GLN A 255 0.91 -0.42 16.91
CA GLN A 255 2.05 -1.24 16.49
C GLN A 255 1.72 -2.73 16.59
N GLU A 256 1.78 -3.46 15.48
CA GLU A 256 1.54 -4.93 15.47
C GLU A 256 2.55 -5.72 16.31
N GLU A 257 3.75 -5.18 16.52
CA GLU A 257 4.84 -5.81 17.28
C GLU A 257 4.52 -6.03 18.77
N TYR A 258 3.54 -5.30 19.32
CA TYR A 258 3.17 -5.37 20.75
C TYR A 258 1.99 -6.28 21.01
#